data_AF-A0A355WAR2-F1
#
_entry.id   AF-A0A355WAR2-F1
#
_cell.length_a   1.000
_cell.length_b   1.000
_cell.length_c   1.000
_cell.angle_alpha   90.00
_cell.angle_beta   90.00
_cell.angle_gamma   90.00
#
_symmetry.space_group_name_H-M   'P 1'
#
loop_
_entity.id
_entity.type
_entity.pdbx_description
1 polymer ?
#
loop_
_entity_poly.entity_id
_entity_poly.type
_entity_poly.pdbx_seq_one_letter_code
_entity_poly.pdbx_strand_id
1 'polypeptide(L)'
;IIIMSATLPKLDELIELDDINICELIEDKSKYYNNPLFKNRVSLDFSMLKEEKNSKEEIIEMVEKAINERKESKILIEFITKTAAREFYSILKGKFPEKKVREITGDDNILNRKNTLKEIRGSKDIIVVATQVIEAGIDIDMEVGFKDISMLDSEEQFLGRINRSCLNPNCICYFFDYNDASKVYKKDFRLEKSIKDKAYQDILKSKDFDEFYRLCFKRLKEKKREMNENNIELFNENILMLNFSEIMNYMKLISLEQYQLFINHEVILEDKTVLSGTTVWDDYKKLIHDNKMQYSKKRIELSKLYEKMSYFIYNYYDFDNKYDKRPKFYLENIGNIFYIENGEEFIDEDGKFDRKKYNEKQGGSFL
;
A
#
# COMPACT_ATOMS: atom_id res chain seq x y z
N ILE A 1 -5.81 -8.59 -28.15
CA ILE A 1 -5.62 -8.57 -26.68
C ILE A 1 -5.94 -7.15 -26.24
N ILE A 2 -6.79 -6.95 -25.24
CA ILE A 2 -7.04 -5.63 -24.66
C ILE A 2 -6.30 -5.56 -23.34
N ILE A 3 -5.40 -4.58 -23.20
CA ILE A 3 -4.67 -4.31 -21.97
C ILE A 3 -5.22 -3.01 -21.40
N MET A 4 -5.73 -3.06 -20.17
CA MET A 4 -6.22 -1.90 -19.44
C MET A 4 -5.51 -1.84 -18.09
N SER A 5 -5.02 -0.67 -17.72
CA SER A 5 -4.40 -0.44 -16.41
C SER A 5 -4.57 1.02 -16.03
N ALA A 6 -4.68 1.28 -14.73
CA ALA A 6 -4.82 2.64 -14.19
C ALA A 6 -3.54 3.47 -14.38
N THR A 7 -2.37 2.83 -14.43
CA THR A 7 -1.06 3.49 -14.43
C THR A 7 -0.04 2.81 -15.33
N LEU A 8 -0.48 1.92 -16.24
CA LEU A 8 0.47 1.32 -17.17
C LEU A 8 0.84 2.38 -18.22
N PRO A 9 2.13 2.71 -18.37
CA PRO A 9 2.56 3.56 -19.45
C PRO A 9 2.41 2.87 -20.80
N LYS A 10 2.61 3.64 -21.87
CA LYS A 10 2.73 3.16 -23.24
C LYS A 10 3.93 2.22 -23.39
N LEU A 11 3.72 0.93 -23.09
CA LEU A 11 4.77 -0.09 -23.16
C LEU A 11 5.30 -0.29 -24.58
N ASP A 12 4.53 0.10 -25.58
CA ASP A 12 4.94 0.16 -26.98
C ASP A 12 6.20 1.01 -27.19
N GLU A 13 6.42 2.06 -26.40
CA GLU A 13 7.65 2.87 -26.44
C GLU A 13 8.91 2.11 -26.02
N LEU A 14 8.74 0.96 -25.35
CA LEU A 14 9.81 0.05 -24.96
C LEU A 14 10.03 -1.09 -25.96
N ILE A 15 9.15 -1.26 -26.96
CA ILE A 15 9.26 -2.33 -27.94
C ILE A 15 9.94 -1.81 -29.20
N GLU A 16 11.13 -2.32 -29.49
CA GLU A 16 11.90 -2.01 -30.71
C GLU A 16 11.59 -3.01 -31.84
N LEU A 17 10.30 -3.23 -32.12
CA LEU A 17 9.85 -4.14 -33.19
C LEU A 17 8.90 -3.40 -34.14
N ASP A 18 9.25 -3.35 -35.42
CA ASP A 18 8.53 -2.60 -36.45
C ASP A 18 7.17 -3.22 -36.83
N ASP A 19 6.94 -4.51 -36.52
CA ASP A 19 5.79 -5.29 -37.00
C ASP A 19 4.63 -5.45 -35.99
N ILE A 20 4.56 -4.61 -34.94
CA ILE A 20 3.47 -4.69 -33.94
C ILE A 20 2.43 -3.60 -34.16
N ASN A 21 1.19 -4.00 -34.45
CA ASN A 21 0.06 -3.08 -34.53
C ASN A 21 -0.56 -2.86 -33.14
N ILE A 22 -0.24 -1.72 -32.51
CA ILE A 22 -0.80 -1.28 -31.24
C ILE A 22 -1.68 -0.06 -31.51
N CYS A 23 -2.92 -0.09 -31.02
CA CYS A 23 -3.86 1.02 -31.14
C CYS A 23 -4.32 1.49 -29.77
N GLU A 24 -4.52 2.80 -29.63
CA GLU A 24 -5.10 3.38 -28.43
C GLU A 24 -6.62 3.29 -28.48
N LEU A 25 -7.24 2.80 -27.40
CA LEU A 25 -8.71 2.73 -27.30
C LEU A 25 -9.35 4.11 -27.02
N ILE A 26 -8.56 5.06 -26.53
CA ILE A 26 -8.98 6.44 -26.26
C ILE A 26 -8.09 7.36 -27.09
N GLU A 27 -8.63 7.91 -28.17
CA GLU A 27 -7.89 8.78 -29.10
C GLU A 27 -7.46 10.10 -28.45
N ASP A 28 -8.37 10.76 -27.72
CA ASP A 28 -8.10 12.01 -27.02
C ASP A 28 -8.27 11.85 -25.50
N LYS A 29 -7.18 11.45 -24.84
CA LYS A 29 -7.11 11.38 -23.37
C LYS A 29 -7.18 12.76 -22.72
N SER A 30 -6.76 13.81 -23.42
CA SER A 30 -6.68 15.17 -22.90
C SER A 30 -8.06 15.70 -22.50
N LYS A 31 -9.12 15.26 -23.20
CA LYS A 31 -10.52 15.53 -22.84
C LYS A 31 -10.86 15.15 -21.40
N TYR A 32 -10.30 14.06 -20.89
CA TYR A 32 -10.56 13.58 -19.53
C TYR A 32 -9.61 14.24 -18.52
N TYR A 33 -8.31 14.25 -18.82
CA TYR A 33 -7.31 14.81 -17.91
C TYR A 33 -7.42 16.32 -17.72
N ASN A 34 -7.85 17.06 -18.74
CA ASN A 34 -8.07 18.51 -18.65
C ASN A 34 -9.47 18.91 -18.19
N ASN A 35 -10.36 17.94 -17.94
CA ASN A 35 -11.67 18.25 -17.38
C ASN A 35 -11.49 18.89 -15.99
N PRO A 36 -12.10 20.05 -15.69
CA PRO A 36 -11.97 20.70 -14.39
C PRO A 36 -12.33 19.81 -13.19
N LEU A 37 -13.29 18.90 -13.36
CA LEU A 37 -13.68 17.94 -12.30
C LEU A 37 -12.58 16.93 -11.98
N PHE A 38 -11.69 16.66 -12.94
CA PHE A 38 -10.53 15.77 -12.72
C PHE A 38 -9.28 16.56 -12.33
N LYS A 39 -8.97 17.62 -13.09
CA LYS A 39 -7.73 18.39 -12.97
C LYS A 39 -7.71 19.30 -11.75
N ASN A 40 -8.81 20.00 -11.50
CA ASN A 40 -8.88 21.13 -10.57
C ASN A 40 -9.67 20.79 -9.29
N ARG A 41 -10.05 19.52 -9.07
CA ARG A 41 -10.81 19.10 -7.87
C ARG A 41 -10.06 19.27 -6.55
N VAL A 42 -8.73 19.32 -6.56
CA VAL A 42 -7.90 19.40 -5.36
C VAL A 42 -6.81 20.44 -5.58
N SER A 43 -6.70 21.39 -4.65
CA SER A 43 -5.58 22.32 -4.59
C SER A 43 -4.33 21.60 -4.11
N LEU A 44 -3.20 21.81 -4.78
CA LEU A 44 -1.93 21.16 -4.46
C LEU A 44 -1.01 22.14 -3.72
N ASP A 45 -0.57 21.78 -2.52
CA ASP A 45 0.33 22.56 -1.69
C ASP A 45 1.68 21.84 -1.54
N PHE A 46 2.73 22.47 -2.06
CA PHE A 46 4.11 21.98 -2.03
C PHE A 46 4.98 22.74 -1.02
N SER A 47 4.40 23.56 -0.13
CA SER A 47 5.14 24.47 0.76
C SER A 47 6.01 23.76 1.78
N MET A 48 5.68 22.50 2.12
CA MET A 48 6.48 21.67 3.02
C MET A 48 7.66 20.98 2.33
N LEU A 49 7.70 20.96 0.99
CA LEU A 49 8.78 20.31 0.23
C LEU A 49 10.03 21.20 0.24
N LYS A 50 10.95 20.87 1.15
CA LYS A 50 12.27 21.49 1.29
C LYS A 50 13.36 20.55 0.76
N GLU A 51 14.59 21.06 0.64
CA GLU A 51 15.76 20.24 0.32
C GLU A 51 15.93 19.13 1.36
N GLU A 52 15.90 19.50 2.64
CA GLU A 52 15.92 18.58 3.77
C GLU A 52 14.57 17.89 3.98
N LYS A 53 14.61 16.73 4.65
CA LYS A 53 13.40 16.01 5.06
C LYS A 53 12.67 16.79 6.15
N ASN A 54 11.34 16.70 6.14
CA ASN A 54 10.51 17.29 7.17
C ASN A 54 10.72 16.61 8.51
N SER A 55 10.74 17.41 9.57
CA SER A 55 10.72 16.85 10.93
C SER A 55 9.30 16.36 11.27
N LYS A 56 9.22 15.48 12.27
CA LYS A 56 7.94 15.00 12.78
C LYS A 56 7.08 16.15 13.30
N GLU A 57 7.70 17.09 14.01
CA GLU A 57 7.06 18.26 14.60
C GLU A 57 6.47 19.16 13.52
N GLU A 58 7.22 19.43 12.44
CA GLU A 58 6.72 20.23 11.29
C GLU A 58 5.45 19.62 10.67
N ILE A 59 5.42 18.29 10.50
CA ILE A 59 4.27 17.59 9.92
C ILE A 59 3.08 17.66 10.87
N ILE A 60 3.30 17.41 12.16
CA ILE A 60 2.25 17.51 13.18
C ILE A 60 1.66 18.93 13.17
N GLU A 61 2.50 19.96 13.28
CA GLU A 61 2.06 21.37 13.32
C GLU A 61 1.19 21.74 12.10
N MET A 62 1.57 21.30 10.89
CA MET A 62 0.75 21.55 9.70
C MET A 62 -0.59 20.79 9.75
N VAL A 63 -0.60 19.54 10.22
CA VAL A 63 -1.83 18.77 10.43
C VAL A 63 -2.74 19.48 11.44
N GLU A 64 -2.20 19.98 12.55
CA GLU A 64 -2.98 20.72 13.54
C GLU A 64 -3.56 22.00 12.97
N LYS A 65 -2.77 22.73 12.18
CA LYS A 65 -3.22 23.94 11.51
C LYS A 65 -4.42 23.62 10.61
N ALA A 66 -4.31 22.58 9.78
CA ALA A 66 -5.42 22.15 8.90
C ALA A 66 -6.65 21.70 9.69
N ILE A 67 -6.46 21.04 10.84
CA ILE A 67 -7.53 20.66 11.76
C ILE A 67 -8.21 21.91 12.34
N ASN A 68 -7.45 22.90 12.80
CA ASN A 68 -7.97 24.08 13.48
C ASN A 68 -8.65 25.07 12.52
N GLU A 69 -8.21 25.11 11.27
CA GLU A 69 -8.84 25.93 10.20
C GLU A 69 -10.21 25.39 9.77
N ARG A 70 -10.56 24.15 10.12
CA ARG A 70 -11.80 23.49 9.70
C ARG A 70 -12.58 22.97 10.91
N LYS A 71 -13.86 23.37 11.03
CA LYS A 71 -14.70 22.91 12.14
C LYS A 71 -14.89 21.39 12.14
N GLU A 72 -15.31 20.85 11.00
CA GLU A 72 -15.44 19.41 10.73
C GLU A 72 -14.69 19.13 9.43
N SER A 73 -13.84 18.11 9.41
CA SER A 73 -13.23 17.69 8.15
C SER A 73 -12.78 16.23 8.13
N LYS A 74 -12.79 15.64 6.94
CA LYS A 74 -12.17 14.35 6.68
C LYS A 74 -10.73 14.55 6.25
N ILE A 75 -9.80 14.20 7.13
CA ILE A 75 -8.36 14.33 6.90
C ILE A 75 -7.75 12.95 6.66
N LEU A 76 -6.96 12.83 5.60
CA LEU A 76 -6.21 11.64 5.27
C LEU A 76 -4.72 11.96 5.26
N ILE A 77 -3.94 11.18 6.00
CA ILE A 77 -2.50 11.34 6.13
C ILE A 77 -1.86 10.01 5.73
N GLU A 78 -1.11 10.00 4.63
CA GLU A 78 -0.45 8.79 4.16
C GLU A 78 1.06 8.84 4.36
N PHE A 79 1.59 7.76 4.93
CA PHE A 79 3.02 7.50 5.08
C PHE A 79 3.47 6.33 4.22
N ILE A 80 4.74 6.35 3.81
CA ILE A 80 5.31 5.24 3.04
C ILE A 80 5.46 3.99 3.91
N THR A 81 5.77 4.17 5.20
CA THR A 81 6.07 3.06 6.11
C THR A 81 4.99 2.86 7.19
N LYS A 82 4.77 1.60 7.57
CA LYS A 82 3.83 1.25 8.65
C LYS A 82 4.26 1.81 10.00
N THR A 83 5.57 1.85 10.27
CA THR A 83 6.12 2.39 11.52
C THR A 83 5.78 3.87 11.68
N ALA A 84 5.98 4.67 10.62
CA ALA A 84 5.61 6.09 10.63
C ALA A 84 4.09 6.27 10.80
N ALA A 85 3.29 5.52 10.04
CA ALA A 85 1.83 5.56 10.18
C ALA A 85 1.37 5.26 11.62
N ARG A 86 1.95 4.23 12.27
CA ARG A 86 1.62 3.86 13.65
C ARG A 86 2.05 4.92 14.66
N GLU A 87 3.24 5.49 14.50
CA GLU A 87 3.73 6.58 15.36
C GLU A 87 2.81 7.79 15.29
N PHE A 88 2.52 8.29 14.08
CA PHE A 88 1.65 9.44 13.89
C PHE A 88 0.21 9.15 14.31
N TYR A 89 -0.31 7.94 14.09
CA TYR A 89 -1.60 7.53 14.63
C TYR A 89 -1.67 7.70 16.15
N SER A 90 -0.65 7.21 16.86
CA SER A 90 -0.59 7.23 18.32
C SER A 90 -0.51 8.67 18.85
N ILE A 91 0.31 9.50 18.20
CA ILE A 91 0.45 10.94 18.53
C ILE A 91 -0.88 11.68 18.31
N LEU A 92 -1.49 11.52 17.13
CA LEU A 92 -2.72 12.23 16.79
C LEU A 92 -3.91 11.76 17.65
N LYS A 93 -4.01 10.46 17.96
CA LYS A 93 -5.02 9.92 18.88
C LYS A 93 -4.88 10.55 20.28
N GLY A 94 -3.65 10.70 20.78
CA GLY A 94 -3.39 11.32 22.09
C GLY A 94 -3.59 12.84 22.08
N LYS A 95 -3.27 13.53 20.98
CA LYS A 95 -3.35 14.99 20.87
C LYS A 95 -4.78 15.49 20.61
N PHE A 96 -5.60 14.68 19.94
CA PHE A 96 -6.99 14.99 19.61
C PHE A 96 -7.96 13.93 20.16
N PRO A 97 -8.07 13.77 21.50
CA PRO A 97 -8.90 12.74 22.11
C PRO A 97 -10.40 12.90 21.78
N GLU A 98 -10.84 14.12 21.48
CA GLU A 98 -12.21 14.44 21.12
C GLU A 98 -12.55 14.13 19.65
N LYS A 99 -11.52 13.88 18.81
CA LYS A 99 -11.71 13.57 17.39
C LYS A 99 -11.63 12.08 17.15
N LYS A 100 -12.36 11.63 16.13
CA LYS A 100 -12.24 10.25 15.65
C LYS A 100 -10.92 10.11 14.88
N VAL A 101 -9.94 9.44 15.47
CA VAL A 101 -8.68 9.09 14.81
C VAL A 101 -8.68 7.60 14.50
N ARG A 102 -8.31 7.25 13.27
CA ARG A 102 -8.18 5.86 12.79
C ARG A 102 -6.89 5.69 12.03
N GLU A 103 -6.42 4.45 11.96
CA GLU A 103 -5.30 4.08 11.11
C GLU A 103 -5.67 2.92 10.19
N ILE A 104 -5.17 2.91 8.95
CA ILE A 104 -5.32 1.81 7.99
C ILE A 104 -3.97 1.47 7.36
N THR A 105 -3.44 0.29 7.63
CA THR A 105 -2.17 -0.18 7.08
C THR A 105 -2.29 -1.59 6.49
N GLY A 106 -1.20 -2.09 5.92
CA GLY A 106 -1.12 -3.50 5.49
C GLY A 106 -1.08 -4.53 6.63
N ASP A 107 -1.18 -4.10 7.88
CA ASP A 107 -1.31 -4.97 9.06
C ASP A 107 -2.76 -5.11 9.54
N ASP A 108 -3.72 -4.43 8.90
CA ASP A 108 -5.12 -4.65 9.24
C ASP A 108 -5.65 -5.94 8.60
N ASN A 109 -6.35 -6.74 9.40
CA ASN A 109 -7.14 -7.85 8.90
C ASN A 109 -8.36 -7.33 8.10
N ILE A 110 -9.04 -8.23 7.39
CA ILE A 110 -10.17 -7.85 6.52
C ILE A 110 -11.31 -7.20 7.32
N LEU A 111 -11.58 -7.67 8.54
CA LEU A 111 -12.67 -7.16 9.37
C LEU A 111 -12.43 -5.74 9.84
N ASN A 112 -11.26 -5.47 10.44
CA ASN A 112 -10.89 -4.14 10.94
C ASN A 112 -10.87 -3.14 9.79
N ARG A 113 -10.29 -3.53 8.64
CA ARG A 113 -10.31 -2.72 7.43
C ARG A 113 -11.75 -2.39 7.02
N LYS A 114 -12.65 -3.38 6.96
CA LYS A 114 -14.07 -3.16 6.62
C LYS A 114 -14.75 -2.21 7.62
N ASN A 115 -14.52 -2.40 8.91
CA ASN A 115 -15.10 -1.59 9.98
C ASN A 115 -14.62 -0.13 9.89
N THR A 116 -13.31 0.10 9.77
CA THR A 116 -12.75 1.45 9.63
C THR A 116 -13.26 2.14 8.37
N LEU A 117 -13.38 1.43 7.23
CA LEU A 117 -13.94 2.01 6.01
C LEU A 117 -15.42 2.40 6.16
N LYS A 118 -16.22 1.59 6.85
CA LYS A 118 -17.61 1.92 7.18
C LYS A 118 -17.69 3.19 8.03
N GLU A 119 -16.80 3.32 8.99
CA GLU A 119 -16.70 4.52 9.83
C GLU A 119 -16.29 5.77 9.05
N ILE A 120 -15.28 5.68 8.17
CA ILE A 120 -14.85 6.79 7.32
C ILE A 120 -16.01 7.32 6.46
N ARG A 121 -16.81 6.41 5.90
CA ARG A 121 -17.99 6.78 5.10
C ARG A 121 -19.07 7.46 5.93
N GLY A 122 -19.33 6.95 7.14
CA GLY A 122 -20.38 7.47 8.03
C GLY A 122 -20.02 8.73 8.81
N SER A 123 -18.73 9.03 8.99
CA SER A 123 -18.26 10.22 9.70
C SER A 123 -18.33 11.48 8.83
N LYS A 124 -18.49 12.65 9.47
CA LYS A 124 -18.23 13.97 8.87
C LYS A 124 -16.89 14.56 9.30
N ASP A 125 -16.40 14.16 10.47
CA ASP A 125 -15.15 14.59 11.06
C ASP A 125 -14.35 13.34 11.47
N ILE A 126 -13.21 13.12 10.81
CA ILE A 126 -12.35 11.95 11.04
C ILE A 126 -10.94 12.22 10.52
N ILE A 127 -9.94 11.77 11.29
CA ILE A 127 -8.54 11.75 10.89
C ILE A 127 -8.16 10.30 10.60
N VAL A 128 -7.66 10.04 9.40
CA VAL A 128 -7.22 8.72 8.96
C VAL A 128 -5.73 8.77 8.67
N VAL A 129 -4.95 8.01 9.42
CA VAL A 129 -3.53 7.78 9.13
C VAL A 129 -3.39 6.48 8.36
N ALA A 130 -2.74 6.47 7.22
CA ALA A 130 -2.69 5.30 6.37
C ALA A 130 -1.32 5.04 5.78
N THR A 131 -1.15 3.82 5.26
CA THR A 131 -0.15 3.55 4.23
C THR A 131 -0.83 3.44 2.86
N GLN A 132 -0.08 3.15 1.81
CA GLN A 132 -0.52 3.08 0.41
C GLN A 132 -1.66 2.06 0.14
N VAL A 133 -2.07 1.29 1.15
CA VAL A 133 -3.16 0.33 1.05
C VAL A 133 -4.51 0.98 0.73
N ILE A 134 -4.61 2.31 0.84
CA ILE A 134 -5.80 3.09 0.49
C ILE A 134 -5.80 3.63 -0.95
N GLU A 135 -4.66 3.58 -1.65
CA GLU A 135 -4.49 4.16 -2.99
C GLU A 135 -5.30 3.41 -4.06
N ALA A 136 -5.54 2.11 -3.90
CA ALA A 136 -6.27 1.27 -4.86
C ALA A 136 -7.36 0.42 -4.19
N GLY A 137 -8.46 0.20 -4.91
CA GLY A 137 -9.52 -0.73 -4.49
C GLY A 137 -10.33 -0.30 -3.26
N ILE A 138 -10.10 0.91 -2.73
CA ILE A 138 -10.92 1.48 -1.66
C ILE A 138 -11.83 2.57 -2.22
N ASP A 139 -13.05 2.63 -1.72
CA ASP A 139 -13.97 3.75 -1.94
C ASP A 139 -14.07 4.65 -0.70
N ILE A 140 -13.21 5.67 -0.68
CA ILE A 140 -13.15 6.77 0.29
C ILE A 140 -13.12 8.10 -0.45
N ASP A 141 -13.69 9.12 0.20
CA ASP A 141 -13.70 10.50 -0.26
C ASP A 141 -13.38 11.40 0.94
N MET A 142 -12.24 12.08 0.85
CA MET A 142 -11.65 12.88 1.92
C MET A 142 -11.51 14.34 1.45
N GLU A 143 -11.34 15.27 2.38
CA GLU A 143 -11.32 16.71 2.05
C GLU A 143 -9.93 17.34 2.12
N VAL A 144 -9.10 16.83 3.04
CA VAL A 144 -7.72 17.25 3.22
C VAL A 144 -6.79 16.06 3.13
N GLY A 145 -5.78 16.16 2.28
CA GLY A 145 -4.73 15.17 2.12
C GLY A 145 -3.40 15.64 2.67
N PHE A 146 -2.65 14.74 3.30
CA PHE A 146 -1.24 14.87 3.63
C PHE A 146 -0.54 13.64 3.09
N LYS A 147 0.45 13.83 2.21
CA LYS A 147 1.11 12.72 1.52
C LYS A 147 2.62 12.79 1.68
N ASP A 148 3.18 11.72 2.23
CA ASP A 148 4.62 11.45 2.20
C ASP A 148 5.02 11.09 0.76
N ILE A 149 5.91 11.91 0.18
CA ILE A 149 6.20 11.85 -1.26
C ILE A 149 6.99 10.61 -1.65
N SER A 150 6.64 10.07 -2.81
CA SER A 150 7.19 8.85 -3.39
C SER A 150 7.32 8.97 -4.91
N MET A 151 6.47 8.27 -5.67
CA MET A 151 6.40 8.30 -7.12
C MET A 151 5.22 9.17 -7.58
N LEU A 152 5.39 9.87 -8.70
CA LEU A 152 4.37 10.78 -9.24
C LEU A 152 3.00 10.10 -9.44
N ASP A 153 2.98 8.84 -9.86
CA ASP A 153 1.76 8.06 -10.06
C ASP A 153 1.09 7.67 -8.73
N SER A 154 1.84 7.36 -7.68
CA SER A 154 1.30 7.24 -6.32
C SER A 154 0.69 8.55 -5.83
N GLU A 155 1.31 9.69 -6.15
CA GLU A 155 0.76 11.00 -5.76
C GLU A 155 -0.59 11.26 -6.44
N GLU A 156 -0.73 10.92 -7.72
CA GLU A 156 -2.02 11.02 -8.40
C GLU A 156 -3.05 10.03 -7.85
N GLN A 157 -2.66 8.80 -7.52
CA GLN A 157 -3.57 7.81 -6.92
C GLN A 157 -4.09 8.28 -5.56
N PHE A 158 -3.23 8.90 -4.74
CA PHE A 158 -3.60 9.52 -3.48
C PHE A 158 -4.57 10.69 -3.70
N LEU A 159 -4.30 11.58 -4.65
CA LEU A 159 -5.22 12.64 -5.06
C LEU A 159 -6.57 12.08 -5.55
N GLY A 160 -6.58 10.85 -6.08
CA GLY A 160 -7.76 10.04 -6.35
C GLY A 160 -8.71 9.85 -5.16
N ARG A 161 -8.21 10.01 -3.93
CA ARG A 161 -8.93 9.83 -2.66
C ARG A 161 -9.34 11.14 -2.00
N ILE A 162 -8.87 12.27 -2.52
CA ILE A 162 -9.23 13.61 -2.06
C ILE A 162 -10.23 14.23 -3.04
N ASN A 163 -11.36 14.71 -2.52
CA ASN A 163 -12.48 15.24 -3.31
C ASN A 163 -12.87 14.34 -4.50
N ARG A 164 -12.98 13.03 -4.24
CA ARG A 164 -13.32 12.03 -5.23
C ARG A 164 -14.71 12.28 -5.84
N SER A 165 -15.66 12.76 -5.04
CA SER A 165 -17.00 13.11 -5.52
C SER A 165 -17.05 14.43 -6.30
N CYS A 166 -16.01 15.27 -6.19
CA CYS A 166 -15.96 16.64 -6.73
C CYS A 166 -17.04 17.57 -6.17
N LEU A 167 -17.66 17.22 -5.03
CA LEU A 167 -18.76 17.97 -4.43
C LEU A 167 -18.30 18.98 -3.37
N ASN A 168 -17.09 18.81 -2.83
CA ASN A 168 -16.61 19.64 -1.74
C ASN A 168 -15.76 20.81 -2.27
N PRO A 169 -16.07 22.05 -1.87
CA PRO A 169 -15.21 23.19 -2.17
C PRO A 169 -13.97 23.18 -1.27
N ASN A 170 -12.89 23.81 -1.74
CA ASN A 170 -11.66 24.07 -0.96
C ASN A 170 -10.94 22.79 -0.46
N CYS A 171 -10.98 21.69 -1.21
CA CYS A 171 -10.16 20.53 -0.90
C CYS A 171 -8.69 20.79 -1.24
N ILE A 172 -7.79 20.34 -0.38
CA ILE A 172 -6.35 20.63 -0.47
C ILE A 172 -5.54 19.38 -0.14
N CYS A 173 -4.40 19.22 -0.80
CA CYS A 173 -3.43 18.18 -0.53
C CYS A 173 -2.06 18.80 -0.26
N TYR A 174 -1.50 18.53 0.91
CA TYR A 174 -0.15 18.91 1.31
C TYR A 174 0.81 17.75 1.04
N PHE A 175 1.96 18.05 0.47
CA PHE A 175 3.03 17.08 0.21
C PHE A 175 4.22 17.34 1.13
N PHE A 176 4.73 16.30 1.78
CA PHE A 176 5.88 16.37 2.68
C PHE A 176 6.87 15.22 2.37
N ASP A 177 8.15 15.38 2.74
CA ASP A 177 9.17 14.33 2.62
C ASP A 177 9.62 13.88 4.01
N TYR A 178 9.16 12.71 4.45
CA TYR A 178 9.53 12.14 5.73
C TYR A 178 10.27 10.81 5.55
N ASN A 179 9.66 9.84 4.88
CA ASN A 179 10.27 8.53 4.65
C ASN A 179 11.14 8.51 3.39
N ASP A 180 12.20 7.71 3.41
CA ASP A 180 12.99 7.45 2.20
C ASP A 180 12.29 6.39 1.35
N ALA A 181 11.57 6.84 0.31
CA ALA A 181 10.85 5.98 -0.63
C ALA A 181 11.75 4.90 -1.25
N SER A 182 13.04 5.17 -1.46
CA SER A 182 13.98 4.23 -2.07
C SER A 182 14.24 2.98 -1.23
N LYS A 183 14.05 3.07 0.09
CA LYS A 183 14.15 1.92 1.00
C LYS A 183 13.02 0.92 0.80
N VAL A 184 11.84 1.41 0.39
CA VAL A 184 10.64 0.60 0.17
C VAL A 184 10.56 0.14 -1.29
N TYR A 185 10.74 1.04 -2.25
CA TYR A 185 10.68 0.71 -3.68
C TYR A 185 12.08 0.60 -4.30
N LYS A 186 12.85 -0.37 -3.81
CA LYS A 186 14.23 -0.58 -4.23
C LYS A 186 14.32 -0.79 -5.75
N LYS A 187 15.26 -0.08 -6.40
CA LYS A 187 15.56 -0.16 -7.84
C LYS A 187 14.42 0.30 -8.77
N ASP A 188 13.41 1.03 -8.28
CA ASP A 188 12.39 1.62 -9.15
C ASP A 188 12.88 2.93 -9.79
N PHE A 189 12.96 2.95 -11.12
CA PHE A 189 13.43 4.10 -11.90
C PHE A 189 12.51 5.32 -11.83
N ARG A 190 11.24 5.13 -11.45
CA ARG A 190 10.29 6.23 -11.26
C ARG A 190 10.65 7.11 -10.05
N LEU A 191 11.43 6.59 -9.10
CA LEU A 191 11.87 7.33 -7.91
C LEU A 191 13.07 8.26 -8.13
N GLU A 192 13.73 8.23 -9.29
CA GLU A 192 14.94 9.04 -9.49
C GLU A 192 14.70 10.54 -9.38
N LYS A 193 13.46 10.97 -9.58
CA LYS A 193 13.00 12.35 -9.41
C LYS A 193 11.63 12.35 -8.77
N SER A 194 11.37 13.33 -7.92
CA SER A 194 10.10 13.49 -7.22
C SER A 194 9.55 14.91 -7.41
N ILE A 195 8.37 15.17 -6.86
CA ILE A 195 7.73 16.50 -6.84
C ILE A 195 8.46 17.55 -5.98
N LYS A 196 9.64 17.23 -5.44
CA LYS A 196 10.60 18.28 -5.00
C LYS A 196 11.11 19.10 -6.18
N ASP A 197 11.22 18.50 -7.36
CA ASP A 197 11.60 19.18 -8.59
C ASP A 197 10.39 19.91 -9.18
N LYS A 198 10.53 21.21 -9.47
CA LYS A 198 9.44 22.04 -10.02
C LYS A 198 8.87 21.47 -11.33
N ALA A 199 9.72 20.85 -12.16
CA ALA A 199 9.24 20.22 -13.39
C ALA A 199 8.20 19.12 -13.11
N TYR A 200 8.40 18.33 -12.04
CA TYR A 200 7.47 17.27 -11.66
C TYR A 200 6.21 17.81 -10.99
N GLN A 201 6.30 18.94 -10.28
CA GLN A 201 5.12 19.66 -9.80
C GLN A 201 4.24 20.11 -10.97
N ASP A 202 4.86 20.62 -12.04
CA ASP A 202 4.14 21.10 -13.21
C ASP A 202 3.52 19.95 -14.01
N ILE A 203 4.19 18.80 -14.09
CA ILE A 203 3.60 17.58 -14.62
C ILE A 203 2.36 17.16 -13.80
N LEU A 204 2.46 17.12 -12.47
CA LEU A 204 1.33 16.74 -11.61
C LEU A 204 0.13 17.70 -11.71
N LYS A 205 0.39 19.01 -11.84
CA LYS A 205 -0.64 20.04 -12.04
C LYS A 205 -1.28 19.97 -13.42
N SER A 206 -0.46 19.77 -14.46
CA SER A 206 -0.93 19.70 -15.85
C SER A 206 -1.61 18.38 -16.18
N LYS A 207 -1.33 17.32 -15.41
CA LYS A 207 -1.74 15.93 -15.64
C LYS A 207 -1.08 15.31 -16.88
N ASP A 208 0.13 15.75 -17.20
CA ASP A 208 0.92 15.27 -18.35
C ASP A 208 1.71 14.00 -18.01
N PHE A 209 1.00 12.90 -17.76
CA PHE A 209 1.64 11.63 -17.40
C PHE A 209 2.45 11.02 -18.55
N ASP A 210 2.17 11.37 -19.80
CA ASP A 210 2.94 10.93 -20.95
C ASP A 210 4.37 11.49 -20.87
N GLU A 211 4.55 12.77 -20.55
CA GLU A 211 5.87 13.37 -20.33
C GLU A 211 6.62 12.71 -19.14
N PHE A 212 5.92 12.42 -18.04
CA PHE A 212 6.51 11.70 -16.91
C PHE A 212 7.11 10.36 -17.33
N TYR A 213 6.32 9.51 -17.98
CA TYR A 213 6.78 8.18 -18.36
C TYR A 213 7.85 8.22 -19.45
N ARG A 214 7.79 9.17 -20.39
CA ARG A 214 8.84 9.40 -21.37
C ARG A 214 10.18 9.70 -20.70
N LEU A 215 10.20 10.53 -19.66
CA LEU A 215 11.40 10.81 -18.87
C LEU A 215 11.89 9.56 -18.12
N CYS A 216 11.00 8.77 -17.53
CA CYS A 216 11.36 7.51 -16.89
C CYS A 216 11.97 6.51 -17.89
N PHE A 217 11.38 6.35 -19.07
CA PHE A 217 11.87 5.46 -20.11
C PHE A 217 13.21 5.89 -20.67
N LYS A 218 13.44 7.20 -20.83
CA LYS A 218 14.75 7.72 -21.23
C LYS A 218 15.84 7.27 -20.25
N ARG A 219 15.62 7.46 -18.94
CA ARG A 219 16.59 7.04 -17.90
C ARG A 219 16.75 5.53 -17.83
N LEU A 220 15.66 4.79 -17.98
CA LEU A 220 15.69 3.33 -18.06
C LEU A 220 16.56 2.84 -19.24
N LYS A 221 16.39 3.43 -20.43
CA LYS A 221 17.19 3.10 -21.63
C LYS A 221 18.67 3.46 -21.44
N GLU A 222 18.97 4.61 -20.84
CA GLU A 222 20.35 5.02 -20.52
C GLU A 222 21.02 4.03 -19.55
N LYS A 223 20.36 3.65 -18.45
CA LYS A 223 20.90 2.67 -17.51
C LYS A 223 21.04 1.26 -18.08
N LYS A 224 20.09 0.81 -18.91
CA LYS A 224 20.14 -0.51 -19.56
C LYS A 224 21.25 -0.64 -20.62
N ARG A 225 21.88 0.47 -21.01
CA ARG A 225 23.05 0.51 -21.91
C ARG A 225 24.38 0.53 -21.14
N GLU A 226 24.36 0.62 -19.82
CA GLU A 226 25.58 0.54 -19.01
C GLU A 226 26.19 -0.86 -19.14
N MET A 227 27.52 -0.94 -19.29
CA MET A 227 28.26 -2.21 -19.38
C MET A 227 28.40 -2.87 -17.99
N ASN A 228 27.28 -3.19 -17.35
CA ASN A 228 27.20 -3.85 -16.05
C ASN A 228 26.04 -4.86 -16.02
N GLU A 229 25.71 -5.37 -14.82
CA GLU A 229 24.61 -6.33 -14.60
C GLU A 229 23.22 -5.84 -15.07
N ASN A 230 23.06 -4.54 -15.34
CA ASN A 230 21.82 -3.96 -15.86
C ASN A 230 21.73 -4.00 -17.39
N ASN A 231 22.78 -4.44 -18.10
CA ASN A 231 22.79 -4.49 -19.56
C ASN A 231 21.69 -5.44 -20.08
N ILE A 232 20.80 -4.90 -20.92
CA ILE A 232 19.71 -5.68 -21.53
C ILE A 232 20.21 -6.75 -22.50
N GLU A 233 21.38 -6.56 -23.12
CA GLU A 233 21.98 -7.52 -24.04
C GLU A 233 22.31 -8.84 -23.33
N LEU A 234 22.82 -8.77 -22.10
CA LEU A 234 23.10 -9.95 -21.28
C LEU A 234 21.82 -10.75 -20.99
N PHE A 235 20.70 -10.06 -20.78
CA PHE A 235 19.40 -10.71 -20.60
C PHE A 235 18.92 -11.37 -21.91
N ASN A 236 19.09 -10.69 -23.06
CA ASN A 236 18.76 -11.24 -24.38
C ASN A 236 19.58 -12.49 -24.71
N GLU A 237 20.88 -12.50 -24.39
CA GLU A 237 21.74 -13.68 -24.54
C GLU A 237 21.21 -14.86 -23.71
N ASN A 238 20.83 -14.63 -22.45
CA ASN A 238 20.24 -15.65 -21.60
C ASN A 238 18.93 -16.22 -22.18
N ILE A 239 18.09 -15.39 -22.82
CA ILE A 239 16.89 -15.83 -23.55
C ILE A 239 17.27 -16.72 -24.74
N LEU A 240 18.21 -16.27 -25.58
CA LEU A 240 18.65 -17.03 -26.76
C LEU A 240 19.24 -18.40 -26.39
N MET A 241 19.94 -18.47 -25.25
CA MET A 241 20.50 -19.71 -24.73
C MET A 241 19.52 -20.54 -23.90
N LEU A 242 18.27 -20.09 -23.73
CA LEU A 242 17.25 -20.73 -22.89
C LEU A 242 17.71 -20.96 -21.45
N ASN A 243 18.49 -20.03 -20.89
CA ASN A 243 19.01 -20.11 -19.53
C ASN A 243 17.93 -19.73 -18.50
N PHE A 244 16.97 -20.63 -18.30
CA PHE A 244 15.79 -20.39 -17.45
C PHE A 244 16.14 -19.99 -16.01
N SER A 245 17.26 -20.48 -15.47
CA SER A 245 17.71 -20.11 -14.12
C SER A 245 18.05 -18.62 -14.04
N GLU A 246 18.87 -18.12 -14.97
CA GLU A 246 19.25 -16.70 -15.02
C GLU A 246 18.06 -15.81 -15.39
N ILE A 247 17.22 -16.26 -16.33
CA ILE A 247 15.99 -15.53 -16.70
C ILE A 247 15.08 -15.40 -15.47
N MET A 248 14.87 -16.48 -14.72
CA MET A 248 14.05 -16.47 -13.51
C MET A 248 14.64 -15.53 -12.46
N ASN A 249 15.96 -15.56 -12.24
CA ASN A 249 16.62 -14.67 -11.28
C ASN A 249 16.51 -13.20 -11.68
N TYR A 250 16.72 -12.89 -12.96
CA TYR A 250 16.61 -11.54 -13.50
C TYR A 250 15.18 -10.99 -13.40
N MET A 251 14.17 -11.82 -13.71
CA MET A 251 12.75 -11.43 -13.67
C MET A 251 12.14 -11.44 -12.27
N LYS A 252 12.89 -11.85 -11.24
CA LYS A 252 12.41 -11.95 -9.86
C LYS A 252 12.28 -10.57 -9.20
N LEU A 253 11.11 -9.95 -9.35
CA LEU A 253 10.78 -8.68 -8.70
C LEU A 253 10.50 -8.84 -7.20
N ILE A 254 9.76 -9.88 -6.83
CA ILE A 254 9.41 -10.17 -5.44
C ILE A 254 10.27 -11.34 -4.96
N SER A 255 11.20 -11.04 -4.07
CA SER A 255 12.10 -12.04 -3.46
C SER A 255 11.74 -12.40 -2.02
N LEU A 256 10.68 -11.78 -1.48
CA LEU A 256 10.22 -12.00 -0.12
C LEU A 256 9.38 -13.27 -0.05
N GLU A 257 9.76 -14.18 0.84
CA GLU A 257 8.89 -15.26 1.27
C GLU A 257 7.75 -14.67 2.10
N GLN A 258 6.51 -14.95 1.69
CA GLN A 258 5.32 -14.43 2.35
C GLN A 258 4.81 -15.46 3.36
N TYR A 259 4.87 -15.09 4.63
CA TYR A 259 4.32 -15.87 5.73
C TYR A 259 3.09 -15.18 6.31
N GLN A 260 2.20 -15.95 6.91
CA GLN A 260 0.99 -15.47 7.54
C GLN A 260 0.97 -15.89 9.00
N LEU A 261 0.58 -14.99 9.89
CA LEU A 261 0.28 -15.29 11.27
C LEU A 261 -1.22 -15.47 11.41
N PHE A 262 -1.64 -16.58 12.00
CA PHE A 262 -2.99 -16.76 12.52
C PHE A 262 -2.94 -16.44 14.02
N ILE A 263 -3.42 -15.27 14.40
CA ILE A 263 -3.40 -14.79 15.78
C ILE A 263 -4.72 -15.18 16.44
N ASN A 264 -4.68 -16.13 17.38
CA ASN A 264 -5.88 -16.57 18.08
C ASN A 264 -6.38 -15.51 19.07
N HIS A 265 -7.59 -15.04 18.86
CA HIS A 265 -8.32 -14.15 19.77
C HIS A 265 -9.82 -14.33 19.52
N GLU A 266 -10.66 -13.64 20.30
CA GLU A 266 -12.09 -13.57 20.03
C GLU A 266 -12.41 -12.37 19.12
N VAL A 267 -13.28 -12.60 18.14
CA VAL A 267 -13.75 -11.58 17.21
C VAL A 267 -15.27 -11.47 17.30
N ILE A 268 -15.78 -10.25 17.50
CA ILE A 268 -17.22 -9.97 17.53
C ILE A 268 -17.67 -9.49 16.14
N LEU A 269 -18.61 -10.22 15.54
CA LEU A 269 -19.18 -9.89 14.22
C LEU A 269 -20.34 -8.88 14.32
N GLU A 270 -20.78 -8.34 13.18
CA GLU A 270 -21.85 -7.33 13.12
C GLU A 270 -23.19 -7.82 13.69
N ASP A 271 -23.46 -9.12 13.61
CA ASP A 271 -24.64 -9.80 14.18
C ASP A 271 -24.48 -10.13 15.68
N LYS A 272 -23.40 -9.67 16.31
CA LYS A 272 -22.97 -9.97 17.68
C LYS A 272 -22.56 -11.43 17.92
N THR A 273 -22.38 -12.22 16.86
CA THR A 273 -21.79 -13.55 16.98
C THR A 273 -20.33 -13.42 17.38
N VAL A 274 -19.92 -14.16 18.41
CA VAL A 274 -18.51 -14.26 18.82
C VAL A 274 -17.87 -15.43 18.09
N LEU A 275 -16.79 -15.15 17.38
CA LEU A 275 -16.00 -16.13 16.65
C LEU A 275 -14.68 -16.35 17.37
N SER A 276 -14.43 -17.59 17.78
CA SER A 276 -13.18 -18.01 18.42
C SER A 276 -12.15 -18.45 17.36
N GLY A 277 -10.96 -17.85 17.40
CA GLY A 277 -9.85 -18.22 16.52
C GLY A 277 -9.47 -19.71 16.62
N THR A 278 -9.47 -20.28 17.84
CA THR A 278 -9.18 -21.71 18.09
C THR A 278 -10.13 -22.61 17.29
N THR A 279 -11.43 -22.29 17.33
CA THR A 279 -12.45 -23.10 16.63
C THR A 279 -12.24 -23.03 15.11
N VAL A 280 -11.97 -21.84 14.59
CA VAL A 280 -11.72 -21.62 13.15
C VAL A 280 -10.45 -22.35 12.70
N TRP A 281 -9.39 -22.31 13.51
CA TRP A 281 -8.14 -23.00 13.24
C TRP A 281 -8.31 -24.53 13.26
N ASP A 282 -9.03 -25.07 14.25
CA ASP A 282 -9.30 -26.51 14.33
C ASP A 282 -10.16 -27.02 13.16
N ASP A 283 -11.14 -26.24 12.72
CA ASP A 283 -11.92 -26.55 11.52
C ASP A 283 -11.04 -26.55 10.27
N TYR A 284 -10.06 -25.64 10.19
CA TYR A 284 -9.09 -25.62 9.11
C TYR A 284 -8.19 -26.85 9.13
N LYS A 285 -7.69 -27.25 10.31
CA LYS A 285 -6.91 -28.48 10.50
C LYS A 285 -7.69 -29.71 10.07
N LYS A 286 -8.96 -29.84 10.46
CA LYS A 286 -9.80 -30.99 10.07
C LYS A 286 -9.99 -31.02 8.56
N LEU A 287 -10.31 -29.88 7.94
CA LEU A 287 -10.61 -29.82 6.52
C LEU A 287 -9.37 -30.08 5.66
N ILE A 288 -8.20 -29.55 6.03
CA ILE A 288 -6.97 -29.75 5.24
C ILE A 288 -6.47 -31.19 5.32
N HIS A 289 -6.69 -31.90 6.44
CA HIS A 289 -6.31 -33.30 6.61
C HIS A 289 -7.41 -34.30 6.16
N ASP A 290 -8.57 -33.83 5.71
CA ASP A 290 -9.60 -34.70 5.13
C ASP A 290 -9.14 -35.25 3.78
N ASN A 291 -8.79 -36.54 3.76
CA ASN A 291 -8.37 -37.28 2.57
C ASN A 291 -9.54 -38.00 1.86
N LYS A 292 -10.75 -37.94 2.42
CA LYS A 292 -11.95 -38.59 1.86
C LYS A 292 -12.75 -37.64 0.98
N MET A 293 -12.72 -36.34 1.26
CA MET A 293 -13.44 -35.34 0.48
C MET A 293 -12.86 -35.16 -0.93
N GLN A 294 -13.74 -35.10 -1.94
CA GLN A 294 -13.34 -34.78 -3.32
C GLN A 294 -12.65 -33.41 -3.40
N TYR A 295 -11.58 -33.31 -4.19
CA TYR A 295 -10.76 -32.11 -4.31
C TYR A 295 -11.56 -30.83 -4.59
N SER A 296 -12.46 -30.84 -5.59
CA SER A 296 -13.27 -29.67 -5.96
C SER A 296 -14.14 -29.18 -4.80
N LYS A 297 -14.82 -30.09 -4.11
CA LYS A 297 -15.62 -29.78 -2.91
C LYS A 297 -14.76 -29.22 -1.79
N LYS A 298 -13.60 -29.83 -1.54
CA LYS A 298 -12.64 -29.37 -0.54
C LYS A 298 -12.14 -27.95 -0.82
N ARG A 299 -11.88 -27.60 -2.09
CA ARG A 299 -11.49 -26.23 -2.48
C ARG A 299 -12.59 -25.21 -2.18
N ILE A 300 -13.86 -25.55 -2.41
CA ILE A 300 -15.00 -24.66 -2.11
C ILE A 300 -15.15 -24.46 -0.60
N GLU A 301 -15.14 -25.54 0.18
CA GLU A 301 -15.26 -25.44 1.65
C GLU A 301 -14.06 -24.71 2.26
N LEU A 302 -12.85 -24.92 1.74
CA LEU A 302 -11.67 -24.14 2.14
C LEU A 302 -11.87 -22.66 1.83
N SER A 303 -12.40 -22.30 0.65
CA SER A 303 -12.67 -20.91 0.30
C SER A 303 -13.63 -20.24 1.27
N LYS A 304 -14.70 -20.93 1.70
CA LYS A 304 -15.66 -20.41 2.69
C LYS A 304 -15.01 -20.27 4.07
N LEU A 305 -14.18 -21.25 4.45
CA LEU A 305 -13.48 -21.19 5.73
C LEU A 305 -12.43 -20.07 5.75
N TYR A 306 -11.73 -19.85 4.63
CA TYR A 306 -10.75 -18.77 4.48
C TYR A 306 -11.37 -17.39 4.71
N GLU A 307 -12.64 -17.18 4.39
CA GLU A 307 -13.38 -15.96 4.74
C GLU A 307 -13.34 -15.71 6.25
N LYS A 308 -13.63 -16.75 7.05
CA LYS A 308 -13.54 -16.66 8.52
C LYS A 308 -12.10 -16.56 9.02
N MET A 309 -11.19 -17.33 8.43
CA MET A 309 -9.77 -17.27 8.80
C MET A 309 -9.17 -15.89 8.56
N SER A 310 -9.64 -15.16 7.55
CA SER A 310 -9.13 -13.84 7.20
C SER A 310 -9.26 -12.78 8.29
N TYR A 311 -10.12 -13.02 9.28
CA TYR A 311 -10.25 -12.16 10.48
C TYR A 311 -9.10 -12.35 11.47
N PHE A 312 -8.42 -13.50 11.41
CA PHE A 312 -7.31 -13.86 12.30
C PHE A 312 -5.96 -13.86 11.58
N ILE A 313 -5.95 -13.70 10.25
CA ILE A 313 -4.74 -13.75 9.43
C ILE A 313 -4.13 -12.36 9.26
N TYR A 314 -2.83 -12.28 9.56
CA TYR A 314 -2.00 -11.10 9.39
C TYR A 314 -0.77 -11.46 8.55
N ASN A 315 -0.40 -10.61 7.60
CA ASN A 315 0.81 -10.86 6.79
C ASN A 315 2.06 -10.62 7.63
N TYR A 316 3.06 -11.50 7.51
CA TYR A 316 4.33 -11.39 8.21
C TYR A 316 5.50 -11.29 7.23
N TYR A 317 6.41 -10.39 7.58
CA TYR A 317 7.63 -10.15 6.84
C TYR A 317 8.76 -9.96 7.85
N ASP A 318 9.84 -10.72 7.67
CA ASP A 318 11.10 -10.52 8.35
C ASP A 318 12.10 -9.95 7.33
N PHE A 319 12.54 -8.72 7.58
CA PHE A 319 13.51 -8.00 6.74
C PHE A 319 14.93 -8.11 7.27
N ASP A 320 15.11 -8.56 8.52
CA ASP A 320 16.38 -8.52 9.23
C ASP A 320 17.10 -9.86 9.14
N ASN A 321 16.36 -10.97 9.19
CA ASN A 321 16.94 -12.29 9.12
C ASN A 321 17.23 -12.72 7.67
N LYS A 322 18.51 -12.76 7.31
CA LYS A 322 18.97 -13.17 5.97
C LYS A 322 18.86 -14.68 5.71
N TYR A 323 18.75 -15.50 6.75
CA TYR A 323 18.86 -16.96 6.66
C TYR A 323 17.52 -17.67 6.83
N ASP A 324 16.69 -17.21 7.77
CA ASP A 324 15.37 -17.81 8.01
C ASP A 324 14.35 -16.72 8.36
N LYS A 325 13.50 -16.41 7.38
CA LYS A 325 12.48 -15.36 7.47
C LYS A 325 11.14 -15.84 8.03
N ARG A 326 11.07 -17.09 8.50
CA ARG A 326 9.84 -17.62 9.11
C ARG A 326 9.59 -16.97 10.47
N PRO A 327 8.31 -16.77 10.86
CA PRO A 327 7.95 -16.42 12.22
C PRO A 327 8.65 -17.32 13.24
N LYS A 328 9.19 -16.75 14.33
CA LYS A 328 9.86 -17.55 15.38
C LYS A 328 8.97 -17.84 16.57
N PHE A 329 7.91 -17.05 16.77
CA PHE A 329 6.96 -17.22 17.85
C PHE A 329 5.63 -17.76 17.32
N TYR A 330 5.40 -19.07 17.47
CA TYR A 330 4.19 -19.78 17.06
C TYR A 330 4.10 -21.13 17.79
N LEU A 331 2.90 -21.70 17.86
CA LEU A 331 2.65 -23.03 18.45
C LEU A 331 2.76 -24.13 17.39
N GLU A 332 2.09 -23.95 16.26
CA GLU A 332 2.09 -24.89 15.13
C GLU A 332 1.96 -24.13 13.80
N ASN A 333 2.21 -24.79 12.67
CA ASN A 333 2.03 -24.18 11.36
C ASN A 333 1.49 -25.19 10.34
N ILE A 334 0.75 -24.70 9.35
CA ILE A 334 0.29 -25.48 8.21
C ILE A 334 0.64 -24.71 6.94
N GLY A 335 1.59 -25.25 6.18
CA GLY A 335 2.20 -24.52 5.07
C GLY A 335 2.84 -23.22 5.56
N ASN A 336 2.43 -22.09 4.98
CA ASN A 336 2.96 -20.76 5.29
C ASN A 336 2.15 -20.00 6.35
N ILE A 337 1.16 -20.65 6.99
CA ILE A 337 0.32 -20.05 8.04
C ILE A 337 0.78 -20.58 9.41
N PHE A 338 1.19 -19.67 10.28
CA PHE A 338 1.74 -19.93 11.62
C PHE A 338 0.73 -19.54 12.69
N TYR A 339 0.32 -20.49 13.51
CA TYR A 339 -0.70 -20.31 14.54
C TYR A 339 -0.10 -19.84 15.87
N ILE A 340 -0.70 -18.82 16.45
CA ILE A 340 -0.32 -18.23 17.74
C ILE A 340 -1.49 -18.41 18.70
N GLU A 341 -1.31 -19.23 19.74
CA GLU A 341 -2.39 -19.62 20.66
C GLU A 341 -2.85 -18.50 21.61
N ASN A 342 -1.90 -17.76 22.21
CA ASN A 342 -2.21 -16.67 23.15
C ASN A 342 -2.23 -15.32 22.43
N GLY A 343 -2.98 -15.23 21.33
CA GLY A 343 -2.91 -14.12 20.40
C GLY A 343 -3.48 -12.79 20.92
N GLU A 344 -4.36 -12.82 21.93
CA GLU A 344 -4.93 -11.62 22.57
C GLU A 344 -3.86 -10.63 23.05
N GLU A 345 -2.69 -11.13 23.46
CA GLU A 345 -1.61 -10.25 23.90
C GLU A 345 -1.05 -9.36 22.78
N PHE A 346 -1.23 -9.74 21.51
CA PHE A 346 -0.75 -8.99 20.34
C PHE A 346 -1.86 -8.21 19.66
N ILE A 347 -3.04 -8.12 20.26
CA ILE A 347 -4.15 -7.32 19.75
C ILE A 347 -4.33 -6.12 20.67
N ASP A 348 -4.27 -4.91 20.11
CA ASP A 348 -4.48 -3.67 20.86
C ASP A 348 -5.97 -3.40 21.14
N GLU A 349 -6.25 -2.36 21.91
CA GLU A 349 -7.61 -1.95 22.29
C GLU A 349 -8.52 -1.61 21.09
N ASP A 350 -7.93 -1.27 19.94
CA ASP A 350 -8.65 -0.99 18.70
C ASP A 350 -8.81 -2.27 17.83
N GLY A 351 -8.43 -3.43 18.37
CA GLY A 351 -8.49 -4.72 17.69
C GLY A 351 -7.35 -4.97 16.70
N LYS A 352 -6.30 -4.15 16.69
CA LYS A 352 -5.23 -4.21 15.69
C LYS A 352 -4.04 -5.04 16.14
N PHE A 353 -3.32 -5.57 15.17
CA PHE A 353 -2.10 -6.30 15.42
C PHE A 353 -0.96 -5.38 15.90
N ASP A 354 -0.52 -5.59 17.14
CA ASP A 354 0.69 -5.01 17.70
C ASP A 354 1.92 -5.80 17.24
N ARG A 355 2.37 -5.46 16.02
CA ARG A 355 3.58 -6.04 15.42
C ARG A 355 4.82 -5.80 16.28
N LYS A 356 4.90 -4.67 16.98
CA LYS A 356 6.07 -4.32 17.79
C LYS A 356 6.21 -5.31 18.94
N LYS A 357 5.13 -5.52 19.69
CA LYS A 357 5.09 -6.48 20.79
C LYS A 357 5.34 -7.91 20.33
N TYR A 358 4.81 -8.30 19.17
CA TYR A 358 5.14 -9.60 18.57
C TYR A 358 6.63 -9.73 18.25
N ASN A 359 7.22 -8.71 17.61
CA ASN A 359 8.63 -8.69 17.24
C ASN A 359 9.57 -8.76 18.46
N GLU A 360 9.24 -8.05 19.53
CA GLU A 360 9.97 -8.11 20.80
C GLU A 360 9.91 -9.51 21.42
N LYS A 361 8.74 -10.16 21.39
CA LYS A 361 8.57 -11.50 21.97
C LYS A 361 9.27 -12.62 21.19
N GLN A 362 9.41 -12.48 19.88
CA GLN A 362 10.17 -13.42 19.06
C GLN A 362 11.70 -13.22 19.10
N GLY A 363 12.19 -12.24 19.88
CA GLY A 363 13.62 -11.96 20.03
C GLY A 363 14.25 -11.17 18.87
N GLY A 364 13.45 -10.45 18.08
CA GLY A 364 13.95 -9.56 17.03
C GLY A 364 14.43 -8.23 17.61
N SER A 365 15.63 -7.77 17.23
CA SER A 365 16.08 -6.40 17.52
C SER A 365 15.33 -5.41 16.65
N PHE A 366 14.70 -4.40 17.25
CA PHE A 366 14.27 -3.18 16.57
C PHE A 366 15.51 -2.39 16.11
N LEU A 367 15.74 -2.28 14.80
CA LEU A 367 16.57 -1.21 14.24
C LEU A 367 15.93 -0.63 12.98
#